data_AF-A0A4Q7PFN8-F1
#
_entry.id   AF-A0A4Q7PFN8-F1
#
_cell.length_a   1.000
_cell.length_b   1.000
_cell.length_c   1.000
_cell.angle_alpha   90.00
_cell.angle_beta   90.00
_cell.angle_gamma   90.00
#
_symmetry.space_group_name_H-M   'P 1'
#
loop_
_entity.id
_entity.type
_entity.pdbx_description
1 polymer ?
#
loop_
_entity_poly.entity_id
_entity_poly.type
_entity_poly.pdbx_seq_one_letter_code
_entity_poly.pdbx_strand_id
1 'polypeptide(L)'
;MNKSMLFFCILIFGLIRIGWSQEPCPPGFLTIRWTKSDDFTDPTGIDKNNRLNAAFLSSQPAMIPRLNKALDWFKRHEKLLDGAFRVWSRNHFSPGNPHPDALASDSWYQSTGRLGHYYLSISSRFTSCEGEKAKEYLGPAWVHIRFNHFDHIATTIRTKDGPYLLNGKPIYEIPELHSSNGRIDYYEYPGDAPDYVVNYTGWWFKHAFILRNSEKPFFIPLTQREFLQEYLIGLEKFYLEVRNLIVNHTQVYSPEEILAERDARIAEIKKNAEERGLSQNSLEHSLKTTEEFYRNKLEEEKNKISVQSAEIDKQFKESTNLIKEYLDTQPESILKKPIRKFDIIFSYEVAAIQHLLEELNAPMPERVWGLNTQIVYINPEYFDATLSPDVPQMIALEIVNLENTHLHLNRLAYYLRENWDFGELMELLK
;
A
#
# COMPACT_ATOMS: atom_id res chain seq x y z
N MET A 1 8.27 49.62 -19.78
CA MET A 1 8.62 48.40 -19.02
C MET A 1 9.46 48.80 -17.82
N ASN A 2 8.92 48.65 -16.61
CA ASN A 2 9.54 49.14 -15.38
C ASN A 2 10.81 48.34 -15.05
N LYS A 3 11.93 49.06 -14.90
CA LYS A 3 13.24 48.50 -14.49
C LYS A 3 13.14 47.69 -13.18
N SER A 4 12.19 48.03 -12.31
CA SER A 4 11.93 47.32 -11.05
C SER A 4 11.34 45.91 -11.24
N MET A 5 10.60 45.65 -12.32
CA MET A 5 10.02 44.33 -12.60
C MET A 5 11.05 43.36 -13.19
N LEU A 6 12.00 43.88 -13.99
CA LEU A 6 13.14 43.11 -14.48
C LEU A 6 14.11 42.75 -13.34
N PHE A 7 14.31 43.66 -12.38
CA PHE A 7 15.18 43.41 -11.22
C PHE A 7 14.58 42.38 -10.25
N PHE A 8 13.26 42.38 -10.05
CA PHE A 8 12.58 41.40 -9.20
C PHE A 8 12.56 40.00 -9.84
N CYS A 9 12.38 39.90 -11.16
CA CYS A 9 12.54 38.63 -11.88
C CYS A 9 14.00 38.12 -11.82
N ILE A 10 15.01 38.98 -12.01
CA ILE A 10 16.43 38.57 -11.92
C ILE A 10 16.82 38.18 -10.49
N LEU A 11 16.26 38.81 -9.45
CA LEU A 11 16.52 38.44 -8.05
C LEU A 11 15.83 37.12 -7.66
N ILE A 12 14.62 36.86 -8.14
CA ILE A 12 13.94 35.57 -7.91
C ILE A 12 14.68 34.45 -8.67
N PHE A 13 15.04 34.65 -9.95
CA PHE A 13 15.84 33.67 -10.70
C PHE A 13 17.29 33.56 -10.19
N GLY A 14 17.86 34.63 -9.64
CA GLY A 14 19.21 34.69 -9.09
C GLY A 14 19.33 34.02 -7.71
N LEU A 15 18.32 34.16 -6.85
CA LEU A 15 18.26 33.47 -5.56
C LEU A 15 17.86 31.99 -5.72
N ILE A 16 17.09 31.62 -6.75
CA ILE A 16 16.85 30.23 -7.12
C ILE A 16 18.15 29.54 -7.59
N ARG A 17 19.09 30.27 -8.22
CA ARG A 17 20.43 29.74 -8.56
C ARG A 17 21.43 29.70 -7.39
N ILE A 18 21.17 30.39 -6.28
CA ILE A 18 22.01 30.31 -5.07
C ILE A 18 21.61 29.09 -4.21
N GLY A 19 20.49 28.44 -4.53
CA GLY A 19 20.24 27.07 -4.16
C GLY A 19 21.12 26.11 -4.97
N TRP A 20 22.31 25.80 -4.45
CA TRP A 20 23.14 24.66 -4.86
C TRP A 20 23.72 24.74 -6.28
N SER A 21 24.66 25.67 -6.53
CA SER A 21 25.66 25.41 -7.59
C SER A 21 26.56 24.26 -7.14
N GLN A 22 26.13 23.03 -7.38
CA GLN A 22 26.94 21.83 -7.19
C GLN A 22 28.01 21.85 -8.27
N GLU A 23 29.26 22.20 -7.95
CA GLU A 23 30.35 22.01 -8.91
C GLU A 23 30.66 20.49 -8.97
N PRO A 24 30.35 19.81 -10.10
CA PRO A 24 30.75 18.43 -10.25
C PRO A 24 32.28 18.37 -10.23
N CYS A 25 32.83 17.32 -9.65
CA CYS A 25 34.28 17.10 -9.72
C CYS A 25 34.72 17.03 -11.20
N PRO A 26 35.92 17.56 -11.54
CA PRO A 26 36.42 17.48 -12.91
C PRO A 26 36.44 16.03 -13.41
N PRO A 27 36.14 15.79 -14.70
CA PRO A 27 36.22 14.44 -15.28
C PRO A 27 37.57 13.79 -15.00
N GLY A 28 37.57 12.56 -14.47
CA GLY A 28 38.78 11.81 -14.12
C GLY A 28 39.43 12.18 -12.78
N PHE A 29 38.90 13.16 -12.03
CA PHE A 29 39.36 13.50 -10.68
C PHE A 29 39.05 12.39 -9.67
N LEU A 30 37.98 11.63 -9.89
CA LEU A 30 37.55 10.52 -9.03
C LEU A 30 37.75 9.19 -9.76
N THR A 31 38.39 8.23 -9.11
CA THR A 31 38.34 6.81 -9.49
C THR A 31 37.44 6.10 -8.50
N ILE A 32 36.38 5.44 -9.00
CA ILE A 32 35.43 4.72 -8.15
C ILE A 32 36.18 3.66 -7.35
N ARG A 33 35.99 3.67 -6.03
CA ARG A 33 36.51 2.65 -5.12
C ARG A 33 35.40 1.69 -4.73
N TRP A 34 35.55 0.42 -5.11
CA TRP A 34 34.70 -0.66 -4.66
C TRP A 34 35.10 -1.12 -3.28
N THR A 35 34.17 -1.04 -2.34
CA THR A 35 34.35 -1.59 -1.00
C THR A 35 33.30 -2.67 -0.79
N LYS A 36 33.76 -3.90 -0.58
CA LYS A 36 32.89 -4.98 -0.12
C LYS A 36 32.70 -4.81 1.40
N SER A 37 31.45 -4.66 1.82
CA SER A 37 31.10 -4.76 3.23
C SER A 37 30.81 -6.24 3.50
N ASP A 38 31.69 -6.88 4.27
CA ASP A 38 31.51 -8.28 4.65
C ASP A 38 30.47 -8.36 5.77
N ASP A 39 29.25 -8.71 5.39
CA ASP A 39 28.11 -8.67 6.31
C ASP A 39 27.85 -9.98 7.08
N PHE A 40 28.83 -10.88 7.11
CA PHE A 40 28.74 -12.11 7.90
C PHE A 40 29.47 -12.02 9.24
N THR A 41 30.36 -11.06 9.38
CA THR A 41 31.15 -10.85 10.58
C THR A 41 31.20 -9.36 10.82
N ASP A 42 30.19 -8.84 11.53
CA ASP A 42 30.44 -7.64 12.29
C ASP A 42 31.74 -7.86 13.09
N PRO A 43 32.77 -7.00 12.96
CA PRO A 43 34.00 -7.14 13.73
C PRO A 43 33.77 -7.12 15.25
N THR A 44 32.55 -6.78 15.71
CA THR A 44 32.11 -6.83 17.11
C THR A 44 31.55 -8.19 17.57
N GLY A 45 31.43 -9.19 16.69
CA GLY A 45 31.15 -10.59 17.05
C GLY A 45 29.79 -11.13 16.59
N ILE A 46 29.52 -12.38 16.96
CA ILE A 46 28.37 -13.16 16.50
C ILE A 46 27.10 -12.69 17.22
N ASP A 47 26.33 -11.77 16.60
CA ASP A 47 24.93 -11.54 16.94
C ASP A 47 24.10 -12.82 16.63
N LYS A 48 23.02 -13.04 17.39
CA LYS A 48 22.08 -14.16 17.19
C LYS A 48 21.52 -14.18 15.75
N ASN A 49 21.33 -13.00 15.15
CA ASN A 49 20.95 -12.85 13.75
C ASN A 49 22.02 -13.39 12.78
N ASN A 50 23.30 -13.21 13.10
CA ASN A 50 24.42 -13.71 12.27
C ASN A 50 24.49 -15.24 12.27
N ARG A 51 24.10 -15.92 13.36
CA ARG A 51 24.05 -17.40 13.39
C ARG A 51 22.97 -17.98 12.47
N LEU A 52 21.78 -17.38 12.48
CA LEU A 52 20.68 -17.80 11.61
C LEU A 52 21.03 -17.56 10.14
N ASN A 53 21.64 -16.41 9.84
CA ASN A 53 22.11 -16.10 8.49
C ASN A 53 23.21 -17.07 8.04
N ALA A 54 24.16 -17.43 8.93
CA ALA A 54 25.24 -18.37 8.61
C ALA A 54 24.72 -19.80 8.38
N ALA A 55 23.78 -20.26 9.20
CA ALA A 55 23.15 -21.57 9.02
C ALA A 55 22.33 -21.63 7.73
N PHE A 56 21.57 -20.58 7.44
CA PHE A 56 20.81 -20.45 6.20
C PHE A 56 21.71 -20.43 4.97
N LEU A 57 22.79 -19.65 5.00
CA LEU A 57 23.77 -19.62 3.91
C LEU A 57 24.41 -21.00 3.69
N SER A 58 24.75 -21.69 4.78
CA SER A 58 25.36 -23.02 4.74
C SER A 58 24.41 -24.08 4.17
N SER A 59 23.10 -23.93 4.38
CA SER A 59 22.09 -24.80 3.76
C SER A 59 21.77 -24.43 2.31
N GLN A 60 22.31 -23.32 1.80
CA GLN A 60 21.98 -22.73 0.50
C GLN A 60 23.25 -22.32 -0.30
N PRO A 61 24.17 -23.27 -0.61
CA PRO A 61 25.52 -22.94 -1.10
C PRO A 61 25.55 -22.21 -2.46
N ALA A 62 24.49 -22.31 -3.27
CA ALA A 62 24.45 -21.70 -4.59
C ALA A 62 24.06 -20.21 -4.60
N MET A 63 23.70 -19.61 -3.45
CA MET A 63 23.34 -18.18 -3.40
C MET A 63 24.54 -17.24 -3.59
N ILE A 64 25.71 -17.54 -2.97
CA ILE A 64 26.90 -16.66 -3.06
C ILE A 64 27.41 -16.51 -4.50
N PRO A 65 27.58 -17.61 -5.28
CA PRO A 65 28.01 -17.48 -6.67
C PRO A 65 27.05 -16.63 -7.52
N ARG A 66 25.74 -16.73 -7.28
CA ARG A 66 24.73 -15.91 -7.98
C ARG A 66 24.86 -14.42 -7.64
N LEU A 67 25.10 -14.08 -6.37
CA LEU A 67 25.35 -12.71 -5.94
C LEU A 67 26.64 -12.14 -6.53
N ASN A 68 27.70 -12.93 -6.62
CA ASN A 68 28.94 -12.51 -7.25
C ASN A 68 28.74 -12.24 -8.75
N LYS A 69 28.03 -13.12 -9.47
CA LYS A 69 27.66 -12.88 -10.87
C LYS A 69 26.84 -11.60 -11.04
N ALA A 70 25.87 -11.35 -10.16
CA ALA A 70 25.08 -10.12 -10.19
C ALA A 70 25.94 -8.86 -9.93
N LEU A 71 26.91 -8.95 -9.01
CA LEU A 71 27.86 -7.87 -8.75
C LEU A 71 28.78 -7.62 -9.96
N ASP A 72 29.28 -8.67 -10.59
CA ASP A 72 30.14 -8.56 -11.76
C ASP A 72 29.38 -7.97 -12.96
N TRP A 73 28.13 -8.39 -13.18
CA TRP A 73 27.23 -7.75 -14.15
C TRP A 73 27.09 -6.24 -13.87
N PHE A 74 26.84 -5.86 -12.61
CA PHE A 74 26.69 -4.46 -12.24
C PHE A 74 27.98 -3.65 -12.43
N LYS A 75 29.15 -4.22 -12.08
CA LYS A 75 30.46 -3.56 -12.26
C LYS A 75 30.77 -3.21 -13.71
N ARG A 76 30.27 -3.95 -14.70
CA ARG A 76 30.47 -3.59 -16.11
C ARG A 76 29.80 -2.25 -16.49
N HIS A 77 28.85 -1.81 -15.69
CA HIS A 77 28.15 -0.55 -15.82
C HIS A 77 28.79 0.59 -15.00
N GLU A 78 29.95 0.38 -14.39
CA GLU A 78 30.64 1.36 -13.51
C GLU A 78 30.82 2.73 -14.17
N LYS A 79 31.05 2.78 -15.49
CA LYS A 79 31.18 4.03 -16.24
C LYS A 79 29.93 4.92 -16.18
N LEU A 80 28.76 4.35 -15.95
CA LEU A 80 27.50 5.08 -15.81
C LEU A 80 27.33 5.69 -14.41
N LEU A 81 28.19 5.31 -13.46
CA LEU A 81 28.22 5.86 -12.10
C LEU A 81 29.14 7.08 -11.97
N ASP A 82 29.45 7.74 -13.10
CA ASP A 82 30.27 8.96 -13.11
C ASP A 82 29.67 10.02 -12.19
N GLY A 83 30.50 10.55 -11.28
CA GLY A 83 30.09 11.39 -10.15
C GLY A 83 30.08 10.68 -8.79
N ALA A 84 30.24 9.37 -8.73
CA ALA A 84 30.48 8.65 -7.47
C ALA A 84 31.98 8.50 -7.17
N PHE A 85 32.39 8.69 -5.91
CA PHE A 85 33.76 8.39 -5.46
C PHE A 85 33.90 6.99 -4.87
N ARG A 86 32.85 6.51 -4.19
CA ARG A 86 32.85 5.20 -3.52
C ARG A 86 31.57 4.45 -3.82
N VAL A 87 31.72 3.16 -4.06
CA VAL A 87 30.60 2.23 -4.20
C VAL A 87 30.77 1.11 -3.17
N TRP A 88 29.74 0.93 -2.36
CA TRP A 88 29.70 -0.12 -1.34
C TRP A 88 28.80 -1.24 -1.84
N SER A 89 29.30 -2.47 -1.83
CA SER A 89 28.50 -3.65 -2.12
C SER A 89 28.36 -4.51 -0.86
N ARG A 90 27.15 -4.97 -0.59
CA ARG A 90 26.81 -5.77 0.59
C ARG A 90 25.88 -6.92 0.18
N ASN A 91 26.26 -8.14 0.56
CA ASN A 91 25.43 -9.31 0.35
C ASN A 91 24.53 -9.52 1.56
N HIS A 92 23.26 -9.78 1.32
CA HIS A 92 22.26 -10.01 2.35
C HIS A 92 21.53 -11.32 2.12
N PHE A 93 21.19 -11.97 3.23
CA PHE A 93 20.48 -13.23 3.26
C PHE A 93 19.47 -13.18 4.41
N SER A 94 18.27 -13.64 4.15
CA SER A 94 17.23 -13.78 5.15
C SER A 94 16.64 -15.18 5.05
N PRO A 95 16.66 -16.01 6.11
CA PRO A 95 15.95 -17.28 6.12
C PRO A 95 14.42 -17.15 6.14
N GLY A 96 13.90 -15.96 6.44
CA GLY A 96 12.49 -15.77 6.81
C GLY A 96 12.17 -16.32 8.20
N ASN A 97 10.96 -16.04 8.69
CA ASN A 97 10.48 -16.53 9.98
C ASN A 97 9.40 -17.61 9.75
N PRO A 98 9.67 -18.90 10.06
CA PRO A 98 8.71 -19.97 9.83
C PRO A 98 7.60 -20.07 10.89
N HIS A 99 7.58 -19.20 11.90
CA HIS A 99 6.56 -19.23 12.94
C HIS A 99 5.17 -18.93 12.36
N PRO A 100 4.12 -19.71 12.68
CA PRO A 100 2.78 -19.55 12.09
C PRO A 100 2.24 -18.10 12.13
N ASP A 101 2.39 -17.41 13.26
CA ASP A 101 1.93 -16.01 13.40
C ASP A 101 2.72 -15.03 12.50
N ALA A 102 4.01 -15.31 12.25
CA ALA A 102 4.81 -14.51 11.35
C ALA A 102 4.40 -14.75 9.90
N LEU A 103 4.10 -16.00 9.53
CA LEU A 103 3.56 -16.34 8.22
C LEU A 103 2.17 -15.71 7.98
N ALA A 104 1.35 -15.65 9.01
CA ALA A 104 0.03 -15.02 8.98
C ALA A 104 0.07 -13.48 8.84
N SER A 105 1.24 -12.86 9.04
CA SER A 105 1.44 -11.41 8.87
C SER A 105 2.41 -11.04 7.74
N ASP A 106 3.04 -12.02 7.09
CA ASP A 106 3.95 -11.85 5.98
C ASP A 106 3.21 -11.92 4.63
N SER A 107 3.03 -10.75 4.01
CA SER A 107 2.35 -10.64 2.72
C SER A 107 3.07 -11.37 1.60
N TRP A 108 4.41 -11.39 1.62
CA TRP A 108 5.21 -12.11 0.63
C TRP A 108 4.94 -13.61 0.71
N TYR A 109 5.01 -14.15 1.92
CA TYR A 109 4.72 -15.56 2.16
C TYR A 109 3.28 -15.90 1.75
N GLN A 110 2.29 -15.10 2.14
CA GLN A 110 0.90 -15.35 1.77
C GLN A 110 0.64 -15.30 0.26
N SER A 111 1.38 -14.46 -0.45
CA SER A 111 1.24 -14.33 -1.90
C SER A 111 1.95 -15.42 -2.68
N THR A 112 3.03 -15.99 -2.15
CA THR A 112 3.97 -16.82 -2.93
C THR A 112 4.23 -18.21 -2.33
N GLY A 113 3.90 -18.41 -1.06
CA GLY A 113 4.31 -19.58 -0.27
C GLY A 113 5.81 -19.66 0.03
N ARG A 114 6.61 -18.65 -0.35
CA ARG A 114 8.07 -18.70 -0.24
C ARG A 114 8.59 -18.03 1.01
N LEU A 115 9.50 -18.74 1.69
CA LEU A 115 10.28 -18.22 2.79
C LEU A 115 11.72 -17.97 2.37
N GLY A 116 12.27 -16.91 2.93
CA GLY A 116 13.66 -16.53 2.75
C GLY A 116 13.97 -15.99 1.37
N HIS A 117 14.99 -15.14 1.32
CA HIS A 117 15.44 -14.45 0.13
C HIS A 117 16.89 -14.01 0.32
N TYR A 118 17.52 -13.61 -0.77
CA TYR A 118 18.87 -13.08 -0.75
C TYR A 118 19.00 -11.97 -1.78
N TYR A 119 19.88 -11.03 -1.50
CA TYR A 119 20.06 -9.87 -2.38
C TYR A 119 21.44 -9.25 -2.26
N LEU A 120 21.82 -8.56 -3.32
CA LEU A 120 22.97 -7.68 -3.36
C LEU A 120 22.44 -6.25 -3.21
N SER A 121 22.91 -5.54 -2.18
CA SER A 121 22.70 -4.09 -2.05
C SER A 121 23.97 -3.38 -2.44
N ILE A 122 23.84 -2.39 -3.30
CA ILE A 122 24.92 -1.51 -3.73
C ILE A 122 24.53 -0.07 -3.37
N SER A 123 25.42 0.66 -2.71
CA SER A 123 25.25 2.07 -2.41
C SER A 123 26.27 2.88 -3.21
N SER A 124 25.80 3.86 -3.98
CA SER A 124 26.62 4.72 -4.82
C SER A 124 26.17 6.17 -4.68
N ARG A 125 26.84 6.92 -3.80
CA ARG A 125 26.51 8.33 -3.55
C ARG A 125 27.24 9.25 -4.51
N PHE A 126 26.54 10.29 -4.96
CA PHE A 126 27.11 11.36 -5.74
C PHE A 126 28.06 12.20 -4.87
N THR A 127 29.12 12.70 -5.48
CA THR A 127 30.19 13.44 -4.82
C THR A 127 30.39 14.79 -5.52
N SER A 128 30.34 15.89 -4.76
CA SER A 128 30.78 17.21 -5.24
C SER A 128 32.20 17.51 -4.79
N CYS A 129 32.86 18.42 -5.51
CA CYS A 129 34.14 18.97 -5.11
C CYS A 129 33.95 20.42 -4.64
N GLU A 130 34.46 20.74 -3.45
CA GLU A 130 34.59 22.12 -2.97
C GLU A 130 36.08 22.36 -2.71
N GLY A 131 36.76 22.96 -3.69
CA GLY A 131 38.22 22.97 -3.75
C GLY A 131 38.81 21.57 -3.93
N GLU A 132 39.76 21.17 -3.09
CA GLU A 132 40.42 19.84 -3.14
C GLU A 132 39.66 18.75 -2.34
N LYS A 133 38.52 19.07 -1.72
CA LYS A 133 37.79 18.13 -0.87
C LYS A 133 36.56 17.58 -1.57
N ALA A 134 36.52 16.25 -1.66
CA ALA A 134 35.34 15.50 -2.08
C ALA A 134 34.31 15.43 -0.93
N LYS A 135 33.04 15.74 -1.24
CA LYS A 135 31.91 15.65 -0.30
C LYS A 135 30.82 14.79 -0.92
N GLU A 136 30.48 13.68 -0.26
CA GLU A 136 29.34 12.84 -0.66
C GLU A 136 28.04 13.49 -0.23
N TYR A 137 27.04 13.46 -1.10
CA TYR A 137 25.68 13.84 -0.73
C TYR A 137 24.98 12.70 0.01
N LEU A 138 24.21 13.07 1.02
CA LEU A 138 23.41 12.15 1.82
C LEU A 138 22.05 11.93 1.15
N GLY A 139 21.52 10.72 1.33
CA GLY A 139 20.23 10.32 0.81
C GLY A 139 20.21 8.85 0.37
N PRO A 140 19.01 8.32 0.06
CA PRO A 140 18.85 7.10 -0.73
C PRO A 140 19.70 7.15 -2.00
N ALA A 141 20.57 6.16 -2.20
CA ALA A 141 21.43 6.06 -3.38
C ALA A 141 21.74 4.58 -3.66
N TRP A 142 20.68 3.78 -3.69
CA TRP A 142 20.76 2.34 -3.60
C TRP A 142 20.40 1.66 -4.90
N VAL A 143 21.09 0.55 -5.18
CA VAL A 143 20.74 -0.42 -6.19
C VAL A 143 20.62 -1.77 -5.50
N HIS A 144 19.45 -2.38 -5.56
CA HIS A 144 19.19 -3.70 -4.99
C HIS A 144 18.97 -4.69 -6.11
N ILE A 145 19.73 -5.79 -6.13
CA ILE A 145 19.47 -6.95 -6.99
C ILE A 145 18.99 -8.08 -6.10
N ARG A 146 17.67 -8.31 -6.11
CA ARG A 146 16.98 -9.25 -5.23
C ARG A 146 16.57 -10.48 -5.99
N PHE A 147 16.69 -11.62 -5.34
CA PHE A 147 16.25 -12.90 -5.86
C PHE A 147 15.08 -13.39 -5.03
N ASN A 148 13.98 -13.76 -5.69
CA ASN A 148 12.75 -14.21 -5.04
C ASN A 148 12.15 -13.18 -4.05
N HIS A 149 12.37 -11.88 -4.23
CA HIS A 149 11.74 -10.82 -3.44
C HIS A 149 11.89 -9.44 -4.09
N PHE A 150 11.23 -8.43 -3.53
CA PHE A 150 11.38 -7.00 -3.80
C PHE A 150 11.13 -6.22 -2.50
N ASP A 151 11.67 -5.00 -2.35
CA ASP A 151 11.45 -4.19 -1.13
C ASP A 151 10.83 -2.82 -1.42
N HIS A 152 11.04 -2.27 -2.61
CA HIS A 152 10.78 -0.86 -2.90
C HIS A 152 9.68 -0.66 -3.95
N ILE A 153 9.54 -1.59 -4.89
CA ILE A 153 8.62 -1.46 -6.02
C ILE A 153 7.16 -1.64 -5.63
N ALA A 154 6.87 -2.43 -4.59
CA ALA A 154 5.51 -2.65 -4.13
C ALA A 154 5.36 -2.33 -2.66
N THR A 155 4.26 -1.65 -2.34
CA THR A 155 3.83 -1.38 -0.97
C THR A 155 2.65 -2.26 -0.65
N THR A 156 2.78 -3.15 0.33
CA THR A 156 1.64 -3.96 0.78
C THR A 156 0.59 -3.06 1.41
N ILE A 157 -0.67 -3.21 0.99
CA ILE A 157 -1.81 -2.57 1.68
C ILE A 157 -2.08 -3.35 2.96
N ARG A 158 -2.14 -2.66 4.10
CA ARG A 158 -2.21 -3.27 5.44
C ARG A 158 -3.38 -2.74 6.25
N THR A 159 -3.95 -3.58 7.10
CA THR A 159 -4.81 -3.21 8.22
C THR A 159 -3.98 -3.15 9.52
N LYS A 160 -4.62 -2.88 10.65
CA LYS A 160 -3.98 -2.98 11.98
C LYS A 160 -3.53 -4.41 12.31
N ASP A 161 -4.19 -5.41 11.73
CA ASP A 161 -4.03 -6.82 12.09
C ASP A 161 -3.13 -7.60 11.11
N GLY A 162 -2.72 -6.99 9.99
CA GLY A 162 -1.88 -7.66 8.99
C GLY A 162 -2.03 -7.10 7.58
N PRO A 163 -1.59 -7.84 6.55
CA PRO A 163 -1.89 -7.48 5.17
C PRO A 163 -3.40 -7.48 4.91
N TYR A 164 -3.88 -6.52 4.12
CA TYR A 164 -5.25 -6.54 3.64
C TYR A 164 -5.41 -7.64 2.59
N LEU A 165 -6.39 -8.51 2.78
CA LEU A 165 -6.64 -9.67 1.92
C LEU A 165 -7.91 -9.45 1.11
N LEU A 166 -7.79 -9.44 -0.21
CA LEU A 166 -8.92 -9.45 -1.12
C LEU A 166 -9.05 -10.86 -1.70
N ASN A 167 -10.19 -11.51 -1.52
CA ASN A 167 -10.38 -12.92 -1.87
C ASN A 167 -9.27 -13.85 -1.32
N GLY A 168 -8.83 -13.59 -0.08
CA GLY A 168 -7.78 -14.36 0.59
C GLY A 168 -6.35 -14.12 0.07
N LYS A 169 -6.14 -13.14 -0.82
CA LYS A 169 -4.83 -12.80 -1.38
C LYS A 169 -4.40 -11.40 -0.95
N PRO A 170 -3.15 -11.21 -0.51
CA PRO A 170 -2.61 -9.88 -0.26
C PRO A 170 -2.61 -9.02 -1.52
N ILE A 171 -2.92 -7.75 -1.36
CA ILE A 171 -2.83 -6.75 -2.43
C ILE A 171 -1.69 -5.77 -2.18
N TYR A 172 -1.13 -5.26 -3.27
CA TYR A 172 -0.01 -4.35 -3.28
C TYR A 172 -0.32 -3.14 -4.14
N GLU A 173 0.15 -1.97 -3.70
CA GLU A 173 0.28 -0.80 -4.54
C GLU A 173 1.65 -0.81 -5.22
N ILE A 174 1.67 -0.75 -6.54
CA ILE A 174 2.89 -0.65 -7.36
C ILE A 174 2.77 0.54 -8.32
N PRO A 175 3.89 1.05 -8.85
CA PRO A 175 3.84 1.90 -10.04
C PRO A 175 3.21 1.14 -11.22
N GLU A 176 2.52 1.86 -12.09
CA GLU A 176 2.03 1.32 -13.35
C GLU A 176 3.20 0.83 -14.21
N LEU A 177 2.97 -0.27 -14.94
CA LEU A 177 3.94 -0.81 -15.88
C LEU A 177 4.26 0.24 -16.94
N HIS A 178 5.53 0.64 -17.02
CA HIS A 178 5.96 1.60 -18.03
C HIS A 178 6.18 0.91 -19.38
N SER A 179 6.91 -0.20 -19.40
CA SER A 179 7.26 -0.91 -20.63
C SER A 179 7.75 -2.32 -20.33
N SER A 180 7.66 -3.22 -21.30
CA SER A 180 8.22 -4.57 -21.21
C SER A 180 9.04 -4.92 -22.44
N ASN A 181 10.05 -5.77 -22.26
CA ASN A 181 10.78 -6.44 -23.33
C ASN A 181 10.91 -7.92 -23.00
N GLY A 182 10.06 -8.74 -23.65
CA GLY A 182 9.94 -10.16 -23.37
C GLY A 182 9.61 -10.42 -21.90
N ARG A 183 10.53 -11.09 -21.20
CA ARG A 183 10.41 -11.45 -19.79
C ARG A 183 10.96 -10.39 -18.83
N ILE A 184 11.06 -9.14 -19.25
CA ILE A 184 11.59 -8.05 -18.43
C ILE A 184 10.57 -6.92 -18.41
N ASP A 185 10.09 -6.59 -17.23
CA ASP A 185 9.11 -5.52 -17.02
C ASP A 185 9.78 -4.34 -16.30
N TYR A 186 9.59 -3.13 -16.82
CA TYR A 186 10.13 -1.90 -16.27
C TYR A 186 9.02 -1.05 -15.65
N TYR A 187 9.29 -0.59 -14.43
CA TYR A 187 8.42 0.24 -13.63
C TYR A 187 9.19 1.47 -13.16
N GLU A 188 8.47 2.59 -13.05
CA GLU A 188 9.06 3.84 -12.64
C GLU A 188 8.05 4.68 -11.85
N TYR A 189 8.54 5.25 -10.75
CA TYR A 189 7.82 6.18 -9.90
C TYR A 189 8.77 7.28 -9.42
N PRO A 190 8.31 8.54 -9.31
CA PRO A 190 6.99 9.06 -9.66
C PRO A 190 6.72 9.23 -11.17
N GLY A 191 7.68 8.90 -12.03
CA GLY A 191 7.66 9.23 -13.47
C GLY A 191 8.38 10.55 -13.76
N ASP A 192 8.35 10.97 -15.01
CA ASP A 192 8.96 12.24 -15.44
C ASP A 192 8.30 13.43 -14.72
N ALA A 193 9.11 14.27 -14.09
CA ALA A 193 8.63 15.47 -13.44
C ALA A 193 8.13 16.48 -14.49
N PRO A 194 6.90 17.01 -14.38
CA PRO A 194 6.38 17.99 -15.32
C PRO A 194 7.03 19.36 -15.09
N ASP A 195 7.04 20.21 -16.12
CA ASP A 195 7.76 21.51 -16.14
C ASP A 195 7.44 22.45 -14.97
N TYR A 196 6.28 22.29 -14.32
CA TYR A 196 5.86 23.09 -13.17
C TYR A 196 6.44 22.61 -11.83
N VAL A 197 7.01 21.40 -11.76
CA VAL A 197 7.63 20.86 -10.54
C VAL A 197 9.11 21.23 -10.54
N VAL A 198 9.41 22.36 -9.88
CA VAL A 198 10.75 22.94 -9.83
C VAL A 198 11.60 22.49 -8.63
N ASN A 199 10.98 21.85 -7.62
CA ASN A 199 11.69 21.30 -6.47
C ASN A 199 11.02 20.02 -5.95
N TYR A 200 11.70 18.90 -6.13
CA TYR A 200 11.30 17.59 -5.64
C TYR A 200 12.43 16.92 -4.83
N THR A 201 13.24 17.72 -4.13
CA THR A 201 14.39 17.25 -3.31
C THR A 201 14.04 16.22 -2.22
N GLY A 202 12.77 16.08 -1.84
CA GLY A 202 12.29 15.06 -0.89
C GLY A 202 11.65 13.82 -1.52
N TRP A 203 11.53 13.76 -2.85
CA TRP A 203 10.88 12.65 -3.54
C TRP A 203 11.81 11.47 -3.73
N TRP A 204 11.27 10.29 -3.48
CA TRP A 204 11.96 9.03 -3.75
C TRP A 204 11.67 8.62 -5.18
N PHE A 205 12.72 8.57 -5.99
CA PHE A 205 12.68 8.05 -7.33
C PHE A 205 13.02 6.57 -7.28
N LYS A 206 12.18 5.79 -7.95
CA LYS A 206 12.25 4.35 -7.99
C LYS A 206 12.20 3.92 -9.45
N HIS A 207 13.24 3.26 -9.89
CA HIS A 207 13.24 2.49 -11.12
C HIS A 207 13.35 1.02 -10.74
N ALA A 208 12.43 0.19 -11.24
CA ALA A 208 12.49 -1.24 -11.00
C ALA A 208 12.39 -2.04 -12.29
N PHE A 209 13.20 -3.09 -12.37
CA PHE A 209 13.14 -4.08 -13.43
C PHE A 209 12.83 -5.43 -12.81
N ILE A 210 11.71 -6.03 -13.22
CA ILE A 210 11.33 -7.38 -12.82
C ILE A 210 11.69 -8.31 -13.96
N LEU A 211 12.71 -9.14 -13.73
CA LEU A 211 13.20 -10.15 -14.64
C LEU A 211 12.49 -11.46 -14.33
N ARG A 212 11.83 -12.01 -15.35
CA ARG A 212 10.93 -13.14 -15.21
C ARG A 212 11.52 -14.46 -15.75
N ASN A 213 11.34 -15.55 -15.02
CA ASN A 213 11.69 -16.90 -15.50
C ASN A 213 10.63 -17.46 -16.47
N SER A 214 9.48 -16.79 -16.57
CA SER A 214 8.29 -17.21 -17.32
C SER A 214 7.71 -16.04 -18.13
N GLU A 215 6.98 -16.34 -19.21
CA GLU A 215 6.21 -15.34 -19.98
C GLU A 215 4.96 -14.85 -19.23
N LYS A 216 4.53 -15.55 -18.17
CA LYS A 216 3.41 -15.12 -17.33
C LYS A 216 3.74 -13.78 -16.64
N PRO A 217 2.77 -12.86 -16.51
CA PRO A 217 2.98 -11.61 -15.79
C PRO A 217 3.24 -11.89 -14.31
N PHE A 218 4.12 -11.08 -13.72
CA PHE A 218 4.44 -11.18 -12.28
C PHE A 218 3.35 -10.54 -11.42
N PHE A 219 2.89 -9.35 -11.79
CA PHE A 219 1.78 -8.66 -11.15
C PHE A 219 0.50 -8.80 -11.98
N ILE A 220 -0.62 -9.06 -11.30
CA ILE A 220 -1.96 -9.12 -11.88
C ILE A 220 -2.75 -7.92 -11.36
N PRO A 221 -3.13 -6.96 -12.22
CA PRO A 221 -3.93 -5.82 -11.79
C PRO A 221 -5.27 -6.23 -11.19
N LEU A 222 -5.61 -5.63 -10.05
CA LEU A 222 -6.94 -5.73 -9.46
C LEU A 222 -7.93 -5.02 -10.38
N THR A 223 -8.94 -5.75 -10.83
CA THR A 223 -9.97 -5.19 -11.72
C THR A 223 -11.06 -4.45 -10.95
N GLN A 224 -11.75 -3.53 -11.61
CA GLN A 224 -12.94 -2.87 -11.04
C GLN A 224 -14.00 -3.87 -10.60
N ARG A 225 -14.19 -4.96 -11.35
CA ARG A 225 -15.11 -6.04 -10.98
C ARG A 225 -14.75 -6.67 -9.65
N GLU A 226 -13.51 -7.12 -9.50
CA GLU A 226 -13.03 -7.76 -8.26
C GLU A 226 -13.11 -6.81 -7.07
N PHE A 227 -12.73 -5.55 -7.29
CA PHE A 227 -12.82 -4.50 -6.27
C PHE A 227 -14.26 -4.29 -5.78
N LEU A 228 -15.22 -4.08 -6.70
CA LEU A 228 -16.61 -3.83 -6.33
C LEU A 228 -17.29 -5.05 -5.71
N GLN A 229 -16.90 -6.26 -6.11
CA GLN A 229 -17.38 -7.50 -5.48
C GLN A 229 -16.90 -7.63 -4.03
N GLU A 230 -15.62 -7.33 -3.75
CA GLU A 230 -15.15 -7.26 -2.36
C GLU A 230 -15.81 -6.10 -1.61
N TYR A 231 -16.00 -4.96 -2.27
CA TYR A 231 -16.64 -3.80 -1.66
C TYR A 231 -18.04 -4.12 -1.15
N LEU A 232 -18.82 -4.91 -1.89
CA LEU A 232 -20.13 -5.42 -1.42
C LEU A 232 -20.02 -6.25 -0.14
N ILE A 233 -19.01 -7.13 -0.04
CA ILE A 233 -18.77 -7.96 1.14
C ILE A 233 -18.36 -7.09 2.34
N GLY A 234 -17.44 -6.14 2.11
CA GLY A 234 -16.99 -5.19 3.13
C GLY A 234 -18.11 -4.27 3.61
N LEU A 235 -18.95 -3.79 2.70
CA LEU A 235 -20.10 -2.95 2.98
C LEU A 235 -21.13 -3.67 3.85
N GLU A 236 -21.43 -4.96 3.60
CA GLU A 236 -22.31 -5.76 4.45
C GLU A 236 -21.76 -5.93 5.86
N LYS A 237 -20.47 -6.26 6.00
CA LYS A 237 -19.82 -6.38 7.31
C LYS A 237 -19.90 -5.06 8.08
N PHE A 238 -19.54 -3.96 7.44
CA PHE A 238 -19.57 -2.63 8.05
C PHE A 238 -21.00 -2.21 8.46
N TYR A 239 -21.99 -2.47 7.60
CA TYR A 239 -23.41 -2.24 7.93
C TYR A 239 -23.84 -3.04 9.17
N LEU A 240 -23.49 -4.32 9.26
CA LEU A 240 -23.82 -5.17 10.40
C LEU A 240 -23.15 -4.68 11.69
N GLU A 241 -21.91 -4.21 11.62
CA GLU A 241 -21.21 -3.60 12.76
C GLU A 241 -21.93 -2.35 13.25
N VAL A 242 -22.28 -1.44 12.35
CA VAL A 242 -23.02 -0.20 12.67
C VAL A 242 -24.40 -0.53 13.25
N ARG A 243 -25.11 -1.50 12.66
CA ARG A 243 -26.41 -1.93 13.17
C ARG A 243 -26.31 -2.55 14.57
N ASN A 244 -25.29 -3.37 14.82
CA ASN A 244 -25.04 -3.93 16.15
C ASN A 244 -24.71 -2.84 17.17
N LEU A 245 -23.99 -1.79 16.78
CA LEU A 245 -23.74 -0.64 17.65
C LEU A 245 -25.05 0.06 18.03
N ILE A 246 -25.99 0.24 17.09
CA ILE A 246 -27.32 0.79 17.39
C ILE A 246 -28.02 -0.12 18.40
N VAL A 247 -28.16 -1.41 18.09
CA VAL A 247 -28.83 -2.38 18.98
C VAL A 247 -28.25 -2.35 20.40
N ASN A 248 -26.93 -2.26 20.55
CA ASN A 248 -26.27 -2.27 21.86
C ASN A 248 -26.36 -0.95 22.63
N HIS A 249 -26.51 0.19 21.95
CA HIS A 249 -26.57 1.52 22.57
C HIS A 249 -27.99 2.07 22.69
N THR A 250 -28.96 1.48 21.99
CA THR A 250 -30.37 1.76 22.17
C THR A 250 -30.87 1.08 23.45
N GLN A 251 -31.10 1.87 24.50
CA GLN A 251 -31.80 1.37 25.67
C GLN A 251 -33.26 1.03 25.29
N VAL A 252 -33.59 -0.25 25.35
CA VAL A 252 -34.96 -0.75 25.14
C VAL A 252 -35.45 -1.34 26.46
N TYR A 253 -36.58 -0.86 26.96
CA TYR A 253 -37.21 -1.47 28.13
C TYR A 253 -37.86 -2.79 27.75
N SER A 254 -37.70 -3.81 28.60
CA SER A 254 -38.38 -5.09 28.37
C SER A 254 -39.90 -4.96 28.51
N PRO A 255 -40.69 -5.75 27.77
CA PRO A 255 -42.15 -5.76 27.93
C PRO A 255 -42.57 -6.01 29.39
N GLU A 256 -41.84 -6.86 30.10
CA GLU A 256 -42.08 -7.20 31.50
C GLU A 256 -41.90 -5.99 32.43
N GLU A 257 -40.85 -5.18 32.23
CA GLU A 257 -40.62 -3.96 33.01
C GLU A 257 -41.72 -2.92 32.78
N ILE A 258 -42.14 -2.73 31.53
CA ILE A 258 -43.18 -1.77 31.17
C ILE A 258 -44.54 -2.20 31.77
N LEU A 259 -44.84 -3.50 31.75
CA LEU A 259 -46.06 -4.04 32.35
C LEU A 259 -46.05 -3.96 33.88
N ALA A 260 -44.90 -4.21 34.53
CA ALA A 260 -44.76 -4.05 35.97
C ALA A 260 -44.95 -2.59 36.41
N GLU A 261 -44.39 -1.63 35.67
CA GLU A 261 -44.56 -0.19 35.91
C GLU A 261 -46.04 0.24 35.75
N ARG A 262 -46.71 -0.28 34.71
CA ARG A 262 -48.16 -0.08 34.50
C ARG A 262 -48.97 -0.54 35.69
N ASP A 263 -48.73 -1.76 36.17
CA ASP A 263 -49.51 -2.36 37.24
C ASP A 263 -49.29 -1.61 38.58
N ALA A 264 -48.05 -1.19 38.85
CA ALA A 264 -47.73 -0.33 39.99
C ALA A 264 -48.46 1.02 39.92
N ARG A 265 -48.50 1.65 38.73
CA ARG A 265 -49.17 2.94 38.53
C ARG A 265 -50.70 2.82 38.67
N ILE A 266 -51.29 1.75 38.14
CA ILE A 266 -52.73 1.46 38.30
C ILE A 266 -53.08 1.27 39.78
N ALA A 267 -52.25 0.54 40.54
CA ALA A 267 -52.44 0.36 41.97
C ALA A 267 -52.37 1.69 42.75
N GLU A 268 -51.44 2.58 42.39
CA GLU A 268 -51.31 3.91 42.97
C GLU A 268 -52.55 4.80 42.68
N ILE A 269 -53.06 4.78 41.45
CA ILE A 269 -54.27 5.53 41.07
C ILE A 269 -55.47 5.07 41.89
N LYS A 270 -55.65 3.75 42.06
CA LYS A 270 -56.73 3.18 42.88
C LYS A 270 -56.61 3.59 44.35
N LYS A 271 -55.40 3.48 44.93
CA LYS A 271 -55.13 3.89 46.31
C LYS A 271 -55.41 5.39 46.54
N ASN A 272 -54.95 6.25 45.62
CA ASN A 272 -55.21 7.69 45.70
C ASN A 272 -56.70 8.04 45.59
N ALA A 273 -57.48 7.27 44.83
CA ALA A 273 -58.92 7.45 44.73
C ALA A 273 -59.65 7.10 46.04
N GLU A 274 -59.21 6.03 46.72
CA GLU A 274 -59.72 5.63 48.03
C GLU A 274 -59.38 6.64 49.13
N GLU A 275 -58.15 7.17 49.14
CA GLU A 275 -57.66 8.08 50.19
C GLU A 275 -58.14 9.54 50.02
N ARG A 276 -58.32 10.01 48.77
CA ARG A 276 -58.58 11.44 48.46
C ARG A 276 -59.94 11.71 47.80
N GLY A 277 -60.75 10.66 47.58
CA GLY A 277 -62.13 10.80 47.09
C GLY A 277 -62.23 11.28 45.64
N LEU A 278 -61.52 10.63 44.71
CA LEU A 278 -61.71 10.88 43.28
C LEU A 278 -63.14 10.48 42.86
N SER A 279 -63.81 11.31 42.06
CA SER A 279 -65.11 10.97 41.48
C SER A 279 -64.98 9.77 40.53
N GLN A 280 -66.03 8.96 40.42
CA GLN A 280 -66.03 7.72 39.61
C GLN A 280 -65.62 7.97 38.15
N ASN A 281 -66.11 9.07 37.55
CA ASN A 281 -65.74 9.46 36.18
C ASN A 281 -64.25 9.87 36.07
N SER A 282 -63.68 10.47 37.11
CA SER A 282 -62.26 10.88 37.13
C SER A 282 -61.33 9.67 37.27
N LEU A 283 -61.73 8.67 38.08
CA LEU A 283 -61.02 7.41 38.20
C LEU A 283 -61.01 6.63 36.88
N GLU A 284 -62.17 6.48 36.26
CA GLU A 284 -62.32 5.73 35.00
C GLU A 284 -61.53 6.38 33.85
N HIS A 285 -61.57 7.71 33.75
CA HIS A 285 -60.76 8.47 32.81
C HIS A 285 -59.25 8.28 33.07
N SER A 286 -58.81 8.34 34.32
CA SER A 286 -57.40 8.20 34.71
C SER A 286 -56.85 6.80 34.42
N LEU A 287 -57.65 5.76 34.67
CA LEU A 287 -57.28 4.37 34.35
C LEU A 287 -57.14 4.18 32.84
N LYS A 288 -58.13 4.63 32.06
CA LYS A 288 -58.11 4.53 30.59
C LYS A 288 -56.92 5.26 29.97
N THR A 289 -56.63 6.48 30.45
CA THR A 289 -55.47 7.27 29.99
C THR A 289 -54.15 6.56 30.31
N THR A 290 -54.06 5.91 31.48
CA THR A 290 -52.88 5.14 31.89
C THR A 290 -52.68 3.90 31.02
N GLU A 291 -53.75 3.13 30.77
CA GLU A 291 -53.69 1.97 29.88
C GLU A 291 -53.28 2.35 28.46
N GLU A 292 -53.82 3.45 27.94
CA GLU A 292 -53.48 3.98 26.62
C GLU A 292 -52.01 4.45 26.54
N PHE A 293 -51.52 5.13 27.58
CA PHE A 293 -50.11 5.52 27.67
C PHE A 293 -49.17 4.32 27.61
N TYR A 294 -49.41 3.28 28.44
CA TYR A 294 -48.53 2.10 28.47
C TYR A 294 -48.65 1.22 27.23
N ARG A 295 -49.82 1.21 26.57
CA ARG A 295 -49.98 0.58 25.25
C ARG A 295 -49.10 1.27 24.20
N ASN A 296 -49.11 2.60 24.16
CA ASN A 296 -48.26 3.37 23.24
C ASN A 296 -46.77 3.20 23.58
N LYS A 297 -46.40 3.21 24.87
CA LYS A 297 -45.02 2.97 25.33
C LYS A 297 -44.50 1.59 24.91
N LEU A 298 -45.32 0.54 24.99
CA LEU A 298 -44.97 -0.79 24.50
C LEU A 298 -44.71 -0.82 22.99
N GLU A 299 -45.53 -0.11 22.21
CA GLU A 299 -45.39 -0.04 20.76
C GLU A 299 -44.16 0.78 20.34
N GLU A 300 -43.89 1.90 21.03
CA GLU A 300 -42.71 2.73 20.84
C GLU A 300 -41.42 1.96 21.14
N GLU A 301 -41.34 1.28 22.29
CA GLU A 301 -40.17 0.50 22.68
C GLU A 301 -39.94 -0.70 21.75
N LYS A 302 -41.00 -1.36 21.29
CA LYS A 302 -40.92 -2.46 20.30
C LYS A 302 -40.33 -2.00 18.96
N ASN A 303 -40.65 -0.78 18.52
CA ASN A 303 -40.22 -0.26 17.22
C ASN A 303 -38.94 0.58 17.30
N LYS A 304 -38.42 0.87 18.49
CA LYS A 304 -37.32 1.82 18.74
C LYS A 304 -36.07 1.52 17.94
N ILE A 305 -35.61 0.26 17.94
CA ILE A 305 -34.45 -0.17 17.16
C ILE A 305 -34.73 -0.04 15.66
N SER A 306 -35.91 -0.49 15.20
CA SER A 306 -36.28 -0.41 13.79
C SER A 306 -36.38 1.02 13.27
N VAL A 307 -36.87 1.95 14.09
CA VAL A 307 -36.95 3.38 13.74
C VAL A 307 -35.55 3.98 13.68
N GLN A 308 -34.68 3.63 14.63
CA GLN A 308 -33.30 4.12 14.66
C GLN A 308 -32.42 3.52 13.56
N SER A 309 -32.69 2.29 13.11
CA SER A 309 -31.94 1.66 12.00
C SER A 309 -32.54 1.95 10.62
N ALA A 310 -33.77 2.47 10.51
CA ALA A 310 -34.50 2.56 9.25
C ALA A 310 -33.74 3.29 8.13
N GLU A 311 -33.11 4.43 8.45
CA GLU A 311 -32.35 5.18 7.44
C GLU A 311 -31.09 4.42 7.01
N ILE A 312 -30.39 3.77 7.94
CA ILE A 312 -29.19 2.99 7.63
C ILE A 312 -29.55 1.75 6.81
N ASP A 313 -30.64 1.06 7.15
CA ASP A 313 -31.15 -0.09 6.41
C ASP A 313 -31.52 0.30 4.97
N LYS A 314 -32.12 1.49 4.80
CA LYS A 314 -32.46 2.06 3.49
C LYS A 314 -31.20 2.39 2.69
N GLN A 315 -30.28 3.16 3.27
CA GLN A 315 -29.01 3.55 2.64
C GLN A 315 -28.21 2.32 2.21
N PHE A 316 -28.06 1.33 3.10
CA PHE A 316 -27.40 0.07 2.81
C PHE A 316 -28.00 -0.64 1.59
N LYS A 317 -29.33 -0.75 1.54
CA LYS A 317 -30.04 -1.42 0.45
C LYS A 317 -29.86 -0.67 -0.87
N GLU A 318 -30.00 0.65 -0.86
CA GLU A 318 -29.83 1.49 -2.04
C GLU A 318 -28.39 1.45 -2.56
N SER A 319 -27.40 1.61 -1.68
CA SER A 319 -25.97 1.47 -1.97
C SER A 319 -25.60 0.12 -2.57
N THR A 320 -26.12 -0.97 -2.00
CA THR A 320 -25.92 -2.32 -2.52
C THR A 320 -26.51 -2.48 -3.92
N ASN A 321 -27.69 -1.91 -4.17
CA ASN A 321 -28.33 -1.96 -5.48
C ASN A 321 -27.54 -1.18 -6.52
N LEU A 322 -27.00 0.00 -6.18
CA LEU A 322 -26.17 0.80 -7.10
C LEU A 322 -24.94 0.02 -7.57
N ILE A 323 -24.22 -0.64 -6.66
CA ILE A 323 -23.03 -1.43 -7.03
C ILE A 323 -23.42 -2.64 -7.89
N LYS A 324 -24.51 -3.34 -7.55
CA LYS A 324 -25.00 -4.49 -8.34
C LYS A 324 -25.43 -4.07 -9.74
N GLU A 325 -26.20 -2.99 -9.85
CA GLU A 325 -26.61 -2.43 -11.13
C GLU A 325 -25.40 -2.01 -11.97
N TYR A 326 -24.39 -1.39 -11.36
CA TYR A 326 -23.13 -1.07 -12.05
C TYR A 326 -22.43 -2.32 -12.59
N LEU A 327 -22.28 -3.36 -11.76
CA LEU A 327 -21.66 -4.63 -12.16
C LEU A 327 -22.42 -5.35 -13.29
N ASP A 328 -23.74 -5.18 -13.37
CA ASP A 328 -24.62 -5.81 -14.37
C ASP A 328 -24.71 -4.99 -15.68
N THR A 329 -24.60 -3.66 -15.61
CA THR A 329 -24.84 -2.77 -16.75
C THR A 329 -23.55 -2.32 -17.46
N GLN A 330 -22.43 -2.26 -16.76
CA GLN A 330 -21.18 -1.80 -17.36
C GLN A 330 -20.56 -2.85 -18.28
N PRO A 331 -19.98 -2.44 -19.42
CA PRO A 331 -19.35 -3.38 -20.33
C PRO A 331 -18.05 -3.94 -19.72
N GLU A 332 -17.68 -5.16 -20.14
CA GLU A 332 -16.49 -5.85 -19.64
C GLU A 332 -15.19 -5.05 -19.86
N SER A 333 -15.14 -4.21 -20.89
CA SER A 333 -14.02 -3.30 -21.14
C SER A 333 -13.82 -2.24 -20.07
N ILE A 334 -14.86 -1.87 -19.32
CA ILE A 334 -14.79 -1.00 -18.16
C ILE A 334 -14.45 -1.83 -16.92
N LEU A 335 -15.16 -2.94 -16.71
CA LEU A 335 -15.03 -3.76 -15.52
C LEU A 335 -13.65 -4.45 -15.37
N LYS A 336 -12.94 -4.67 -16.49
CA LYS A 336 -11.55 -5.18 -16.51
C LYS A 336 -10.48 -4.12 -16.30
N LYS A 337 -10.84 -2.84 -16.20
CA LYS A 337 -9.84 -1.78 -15.97
C LYS A 337 -9.15 -1.98 -14.61
N PRO A 338 -7.84 -1.73 -14.52
CA PRO A 338 -7.12 -1.72 -13.26
C PRO A 338 -7.65 -0.68 -12.27
N ILE A 339 -7.52 -0.97 -10.98
CA ILE A 339 -7.76 -0.01 -9.89
C ILE A 339 -6.46 0.71 -9.54
N ARG A 340 -6.52 2.04 -9.42
CA ARG A 340 -5.37 2.89 -9.05
C ARG A 340 -5.31 3.24 -7.57
N LYS A 341 -6.47 3.38 -6.93
CA LYS A 341 -6.60 3.76 -5.52
C LYS A 341 -7.45 2.74 -4.79
N PHE A 342 -7.04 2.41 -3.58
CA PHE A 342 -7.78 1.47 -2.74
C PHE A 342 -7.88 2.03 -1.33
N ASP A 343 -9.09 2.44 -0.97
CA ASP A 343 -9.41 2.84 0.39
C ASP A 343 -10.02 1.65 1.14
N ILE A 344 -9.47 1.37 2.32
CA ILE A 344 -9.96 0.29 3.22
C ILE A 344 -11.20 0.76 4.01
N ILE A 345 -11.64 2.00 3.81
CA ILE A 345 -12.78 2.59 4.51
C ILE A 345 -14.04 2.36 3.68
N PHE A 346 -14.94 1.55 4.21
CA PHE A 346 -16.25 1.29 3.60
C PHE A 346 -17.27 2.35 4.04
N SER A 347 -18.20 2.65 3.16
CA SER A 347 -19.39 3.46 3.48
C SER A 347 -20.64 2.73 3.02
N TYR A 348 -21.71 2.79 3.83
CA TYR A 348 -23.05 2.35 3.44
C TYR A 348 -23.87 3.50 2.83
N GLU A 349 -23.36 4.73 2.80
CA GLU A 349 -24.07 5.92 2.32
C GLU A 349 -24.13 5.96 0.80
N VAL A 350 -25.33 6.21 0.27
CA VAL A 350 -25.60 6.26 -1.18
C VAL A 350 -24.73 7.28 -1.90
N ALA A 351 -24.56 8.47 -1.32
CA ALA A 351 -23.76 9.53 -1.92
C ALA A 351 -22.27 9.15 -2.07
N ALA A 352 -21.72 8.43 -1.09
CA ALA A 352 -20.35 7.93 -1.14
C ALA A 352 -20.18 6.87 -2.23
N ILE A 353 -21.16 5.98 -2.39
CA ILE A 353 -21.14 4.97 -3.46
C ILE A 353 -21.29 5.61 -4.83
N GLN A 354 -22.15 6.61 -4.99
CA GLN A 354 -22.28 7.35 -6.24
C GLN A 354 -20.94 7.99 -6.65
N HIS A 355 -20.29 8.68 -5.71
CA HIS A 355 -18.96 9.26 -5.96
C HIS A 355 -17.92 8.20 -6.33
N LEU A 356 -17.88 7.07 -5.63
CA LEU A 356 -16.99 5.96 -5.95
C LEU A 356 -17.18 5.47 -7.40
N LEU A 357 -18.43 5.23 -7.80
CA LEU A 357 -18.74 4.75 -9.16
C LEU A 357 -18.44 5.81 -10.23
N GLU A 358 -18.62 7.09 -9.92
CA GLU A 358 -18.22 8.21 -10.77
C GLU A 358 -16.70 8.24 -10.97
N GLU A 359 -15.91 8.05 -9.91
CA GLU A 359 -14.45 7.98 -9.99
C GLU A 359 -13.96 6.78 -10.82
N LEU A 360 -14.62 5.62 -10.70
CA LEU A 360 -14.29 4.44 -11.51
C LEU A 360 -14.60 4.64 -13.00
N ASN A 361 -15.62 5.45 -13.31
CA ASN A 361 -16.00 5.81 -14.68
C ASN A 361 -15.16 6.94 -15.26
N ALA A 362 -14.53 7.76 -14.42
CA ALA A 362 -13.71 8.86 -14.86
C ALA A 362 -12.62 8.35 -15.82
N PRO A 363 -12.34 9.07 -16.91
CA PRO A 363 -11.22 8.72 -17.77
C PRO A 363 -9.96 8.67 -16.91
N MET A 364 -9.23 7.55 -16.99
CA MET A 364 -7.96 7.44 -16.30
C MET A 364 -7.09 8.60 -16.75
N PRO A 365 -6.63 9.47 -15.83
CA PRO A 365 -5.69 10.50 -16.23
C PRO A 365 -4.48 9.81 -16.84
N GLU A 366 -3.84 10.46 -17.82
CA GLU A 366 -2.54 10.02 -18.33
C GLU A 366 -1.58 9.77 -17.16
N ARG A 367 -0.50 9.01 -17.36
CA ARG A 367 0.45 8.66 -16.30
C ARG A 367 1.01 9.94 -15.64
N VAL A 368 0.36 10.41 -14.56
CA VAL A 368 0.66 11.69 -13.91
C VAL A 368 1.74 11.46 -12.86
N TRP A 369 2.69 12.38 -12.80
CA TRP A 369 3.75 12.40 -11.81
C TRP A 369 3.21 12.22 -10.38
N GLY A 370 3.65 11.15 -9.72
CA GLY A 370 3.29 10.81 -8.34
C GLY A 370 1.88 10.22 -8.16
N LEU A 371 1.13 10.03 -9.24
CA LEU A 371 -0.21 9.41 -9.24
C LEU A 371 -0.30 8.25 -10.25
N ASN A 372 0.84 7.67 -10.60
CA ASN A 372 0.98 6.58 -11.55
C ASN A 372 1.09 5.21 -10.85
N THR A 373 0.23 4.96 -9.86
CA THR A 373 0.18 3.68 -9.15
C THR A 373 -1.05 2.87 -9.52
N GLN A 374 -0.96 1.55 -9.31
CA GLN A 374 -2.03 0.60 -9.48
C GLN A 374 -1.98 -0.48 -8.39
N ILE A 375 -3.13 -1.06 -8.13
CA ILE A 375 -3.31 -2.11 -7.14
C ILE A 375 -3.27 -3.46 -7.84
N VAL A 376 -2.48 -4.38 -7.28
CA VAL A 376 -2.16 -5.66 -7.91
C VAL A 376 -2.12 -6.79 -6.90
N TYR A 377 -2.29 -8.00 -7.41
CA TYR A 377 -1.84 -9.23 -6.78
C TYR A 377 -0.48 -9.63 -7.34
N ILE A 378 0.29 -10.38 -6.55
CA ILE A 378 1.37 -11.20 -7.10
C ILE A 378 0.73 -12.45 -7.71
N ASN A 379 1.17 -12.84 -8.90
CA ASN A 379 0.72 -14.07 -9.55
C ASN A 379 1.28 -15.30 -8.80
N PRO A 380 0.46 -16.08 -8.07
CA PRO A 380 0.97 -17.21 -7.30
C PRO A 380 1.48 -18.34 -8.19
N GLU A 381 0.95 -18.50 -9.42
CA GLU A 381 1.43 -19.51 -10.38
C GLU A 381 2.84 -19.24 -10.89
N TYR A 382 3.38 -18.06 -10.57
CA TYR A 382 4.74 -17.70 -10.88
C TYR A 382 5.76 -18.42 -9.99
N PHE A 383 5.33 -18.87 -8.80
CA PHE A 383 6.21 -19.45 -7.80
C PHE A 383 5.90 -20.92 -7.55
N ASP A 384 6.95 -21.73 -7.64
CA ASP A 384 6.99 -23.05 -7.05
C ASP A 384 7.56 -22.95 -5.63
N ALA A 385 6.70 -23.11 -4.63
CA ALA A 385 7.08 -23.07 -3.21
C ALA A 385 7.88 -24.32 -2.77
N THR A 386 7.91 -25.39 -3.57
CA THR A 386 8.70 -26.60 -3.29
C THR A 386 10.19 -26.42 -3.61
N LEU A 387 10.51 -25.47 -4.50
CA LEU A 387 11.89 -25.15 -4.84
C LEU A 387 12.58 -24.41 -3.70
N SER A 388 13.84 -24.76 -3.48
CA SER A 388 14.71 -24.13 -2.48
C SER A 388 14.81 -22.59 -2.66
N PRO A 389 14.96 -21.80 -1.57
CA PRO A 389 15.06 -20.34 -1.64
C PRO A 389 16.22 -19.83 -2.51
N ASP A 390 17.27 -20.62 -2.69
CA ASP A 390 18.40 -20.28 -3.54
C ASP A 390 18.06 -20.31 -5.03
N VAL A 391 17.10 -21.14 -5.47
CA VAL A 391 16.67 -21.22 -6.87
C VAL A 391 15.85 -19.97 -7.20
N PRO A 392 16.37 -19.06 -8.02
CA PRO A 392 15.68 -17.81 -8.29
C PRO A 392 14.59 -18.02 -9.34
N GLN A 393 13.40 -17.56 -9.02
CA GLN A 393 12.23 -17.60 -9.88
C GLN A 393 11.92 -16.20 -10.42
N MET A 394 12.25 -15.13 -9.69
CA MET A 394 12.37 -13.78 -10.25
C MET A 394 13.63 -13.08 -9.74
N ILE A 395 14.08 -12.09 -10.50
CA ILE A 395 15.04 -11.09 -10.04
C ILE A 395 14.37 -9.72 -10.09
N ALA A 396 14.43 -8.99 -8.99
CA ALA A 396 14.06 -7.57 -8.96
C ALA A 396 15.34 -6.72 -8.87
N LEU A 397 15.59 -5.90 -9.90
CA LEU A 397 16.57 -4.82 -9.83
C LEU A 397 15.83 -3.54 -9.44
N GLU A 398 16.10 -3.00 -8.26
CA GLU A 398 15.47 -1.78 -7.75
C GLU A 398 16.53 -0.70 -7.54
N ILE A 399 16.45 0.39 -8.31
CA ILE A 399 17.28 1.58 -8.17
C ILE A 399 16.44 2.64 -7.45
N VAL A 400 16.89 3.04 -6.26
CA VAL A 400 16.19 3.99 -5.40
C VAL A 400 17.10 5.17 -5.09
N ASN A 401 16.66 6.37 -5.45
CA ASN A 401 17.45 7.57 -5.25
C ASN A 401 16.61 8.83 -4.95
N LEU A 402 17.31 9.88 -4.53
CA LEU A 402 16.81 11.25 -4.62
C LEU A 402 17.28 11.84 -5.95
N GLU A 403 16.35 12.08 -6.89
CA GLU A 403 16.68 12.44 -8.28
C GLU A 403 17.61 13.66 -8.37
N ASN A 404 17.34 14.73 -7.61
CA ASN A 404 18.16 15.95 -7.62
C ASN A 404 19.55 15.81 -6.97
N THR A 405 19.86 14.66 -6.39
CA THR A 405 21.07 14.43 -5.61
C THR A 405 21.95 13.34 -6.23
N HIS A 406 21.36 12.31 -6.81
CA HIS A 406 22.07 11.13 -7.31
C HIS A 406 21.69 10.83 -8.75
N LEU A 407 21.89 11.82 -9.63
CA LEU A 407 21.53 11.79 -11.06
C LEU A 407 22.19 10.65 -11.83
N HIS A 408 23.38 10.19 -11.41
CA HIS A 408 24.08 9.07 -12.04
C HIS A 408 23.29 7.75 -11.96
N LEU A 409 22.47 7.57 -10.92
CA LEU A 409 21.60 6.39 -10.80
C LEU A 409 20.42 6.42 -11.78
N ASN A 410 19.89 7.60 -12.10
CA ASN A 410 18.87 7.75 -13.16
C ASN A 410 19.47 7.47 -14.53
N ARG A 411 20.70 7.96 -14.79
CA ARG A 411 21.42 7.63 -16.03
C ARG A 411 21.60 6.13 -16.21
N LEU A 412 21.98 5.43 -15.13
CA LEU A 412 22.04 3.97 -15.14
C LEU A 412 20.66 3.36 -15.47
N ALA A 413 19.60 3.78 -14.79
CA ALA A 413 18.25 3.25 -15.01
C ALA A 413 17.78 3.46 -16.47
N TYR A 414 17.97 4.65 -17.02
CA TYR A 414 17.59 4.97 -18.40
C TYR A 414 18.42 4.18 -19.40
N TYR A 415 19.73 4.04 -19.18
CA TYR A 415 20.57 3.18 -20.01
C TYR A 415 20.07 1.74 -20.03
N LEU A 416 19.77 1.17 -18.86
CA LEU A 416 19.28 -0.20 -18.75
C LEU A 416 17.90 -0.38 -19.42
N ARG A 417 17.02 0.60 -19.31
CA ARG A 417 15.71 0.62 -20.00
C ARG A 417 15.86 0.66 -21.52
N GLU A 418 16.75 1.51 -22.03
CA GLU A 418 16.93 1.69 -23.48
C GLU A 418 17.62 0.48 -24.13
N ASN A 419 18.60 -0.12 -23.44
CA ASN A 419 19.43 -1.18 -24.01
C ASN A 419 19.00 -2.59 -23.59
N TRP A 420 18.15 -2.72 -22.57
CA TRP A 420 17.70 -4.01 -22.02
C TRP A 420 18.86 -4.97 -21.68
N ASP A 421 19.96 -4.44 -21.13
CA ASP A 421 21.19 -5.20 -20.81
C ASP A 421 21.04 -6.06 -19.54
N PHE A 422 20.27 -7.14 -19.65
CA PHE A 422 19.94 -8.04 -18.55
C PHE A 422 20.30 -9.50 -18.84
N GLY A 423 20.97 -9.79 -19.96
CA GLY A 423 21.20 -11.17 -20.44
C GLY A 423 21.85 -12.08 -19.38
N GLU A 424 22.90 -11.60 -18.71
CA GLU A 424 23.58 -12.38 -17.67
C GLU A 424 22.75 -12.56 -16.40
N LEU A 425 21.94 -11.56 -16.01
CA LEU A 425 21.02 -11.72 -14.89
C LEU A 425 19.91 -12.71 -15.24
N MET A 426 19.40 -12.69 -16.47
CA MET A 426 18.40 -13.63 -16.97
C MET A 426 18.93 -15.07 -17.03
N GLU A 427 20.24 -15.29 -17.19
CA GLU A 427 20.85 -16.61 -17.09
C GLU A 427 20.82 -17.16 -15.66
N LEU A 428 20.73 -16.31 -14.64
CA LEU A 428 20.62 -16.77 -13.26
C LEU A 428 19.25 -17.39 -12.97
N LEU A 429 18.23 -17.12 -13.80
CA LEU A 429 16.87 -17.67 -13.73
C LEU A 429 16.70 -19.01 -14.46
N LYS A 430 17.75 -19.53 -15.10
CA LYS A 430 17.81 -20.85 -15.72
C LYS A 430 18.42 -21.85 -14.74
#